data_AF-A0A3R7UVK5-F1
#
_entry.id   AF-A0A3R7UVK5-F1
#
_cell.length_a   1.000
_cell.length_b   1.000
_cell.length_c   1.000
_cell.angle_alpha   90.00
_cell.angle_beta   90.00
_cell.angle_gamma   90.00
#
_symmetry.space_group_name_H-M   'P 1'
#
loop_
_entity.id
_entity.type
_entity.pdbx_description
1 polymer ?
#
loop_
_entity_poly.entity_id
_entity_poly.type
_entity_poly.pdbx_seq_one_letter_code
_entity_poly.pdbx_strand_id
1 'polypeptide(L)'
;MKKIIYFIFIGYVLVHFSSCVTGDGELTGRKTTRLLFNIADNHGMVQLPGGSFSMGANDQDVPYASRSSLKTVTISPFWIDETEITNDEYRQFTYWVRDSIIRRELIDIDNPEKWGYVNDPDPNWNQDYLKETQMREDYYIDWYRPLNFQTKIVTEAMVNTLILDDDDQILIEEDMLRPLFQTKLIDSRKLIYEYAWFNRNAAASRNNRFQYDDDVEFESSDYRELDGGRQSAFVVKERVPIYPDTLSWIHDFTYNFNEPMFEKYFWHPAYGKYPVVGVSWKQAKAFCHWRTANKLYHLPEERRIFETEYRLPTEAEWEWAARGGRELAMFPWGGPYSRAEDGCFLANFKPLRGNYWADGFIYTAPADFYNQNDYGLYNMAGNVAEWTETAFDPMSDIFASDLNPDYTYNANMEDHPHFKKKVLKGGSWKDIGAFLQIGARDYEYQDSSRCYVGFRCVKSLPFSASGTPLEDRFERVKKPKKKKKNNRQN
;
A
#
# COMPACT_ATOMS: atom_id res chain seq x y z
N MET A 1 2.45 -70.41 -18.43
CA MET A 1 1.69 -69.59 -19.41
C MET A 1 0.97 -68.38 -18.78
N LYS A 2 0.36 -68.47 -17.59
CA LYS A 2 -0.34 -67.31 -16.94
C LYS A 2 0.56 -66.10 -16.60
N LYS A 3 1.83 -66.31 -16.23
CA LYS A 3 2.77 -65.21 -15.90
C LYS A 3 3.22 -64.40 -17.13
N ILE A 4 3.33 -65.04 -18.30
CA ILE A 4 3.73 -64.38 -19.56
C ILE A 4 2.61 -63.48 -20.07
N ILE A 5 1.35 -63.91 -19.94
CA ILE A 5 0.17 -63.10 -20.28
C ILE A 5 0.10 -61.84 -19.41
N TYR A 6 0.46 -61.93 -18.13
CA TYR A 6 0.47 -60.77 -17.22
C TYR A 6 1.54 -59.73 -17.59
N PHE A 7 2.74 -60.18 -18.00
CA PHE A 7 3.79 -59.28 -18.47
C PHE A 7 3.46 -58.65 -19.82
N ILE A 8 2.79 -59.38 -20.73
CA ILE A 8 2.32 -58.83 -22.00
C ILE A 8 1.20 -57.81 -21.75
N PHE A 9 0.30 -58.06 -20.80
CA PHE A 9 -0.78 -57.13 -20.44
C PHE A 9 -0.24 -55.85 -19.78
N ILE A 10 0.74 -55.96 -18.88
CA ILE A 10 1.42 -54.81 -18.27
C ILE A 10 2.22 -54.03 -19.33
N GLY A 11 2.90 -54.72 -20.25
CA GLY A 11 3.57 -54.09 -21.39
C GLY A 11 2.59 -53.36 -22.31
N TYR A 12 1.43 -53.94 -22.57
CA TYR A 12 0.37 -53.34 -23.38
C TYR A 12 -0.25 -52.11 -22.71
N VAL A 13 -0.47 -52.16 -21.39
CA VAL A 13 -0.96 -51.03 -20.60
C VAL A 13 0.09 -49.91 -20.53
N LEU A 14 1.38 -50.23 -20.38
CA LEU A 14 2.45 -49.22 -20.35
C LEU A 14 2.69 -48.55 -21.71
N VAL A 15 2.51 -49.27 -22.82
CA VAL A 15 2.64 -48.69 -24.18
C VAL A 15 1.46 -47.76 -24.53
N HIS A 16 0.26 -48.03 -24.01
CA HIS A 16 -0.92 -47.17 -24.22
C HIS A 16 -0.96 -45.90 -23.36
N PHE A 17 -0.13 -45.78 -22.32
CA PHE A 17 0.03 -44.51 -21.59
C PHE A 17 1.06 -43.55 -22.21
N SER A 18 1.78 -43.97 -23.26
CA SER A 18 2.83 -43.17 -23.90
C SER A 18 2.39 -42.30 -25.08
N SER A 19 1.10 -42.23 -25.46
CA SER A 19 0.68 -41.33 -26.54
C SER A 19 -0.70 -40.72 -26.34
N CYS A 20 -0.72 -39.54 -25.73
CA CYS A 20 -1.73 -38.52 -26.01
C CYS A 20 -1.06 -37.15 -25.95
N VAL A 21 -0.16 -36.92 -26.92
CA VAL A 21 0.14 -35.59 -27.43
C VAL A 21 0.09 -35.72 -28.95
N THR A 22 -1.12 -35.69 -29.50
CA THR A 22 -1.28 -35.40 -30.92
C THR A 22 -0.96 -33.93 -31.09
N GLY A 23 0.23 -33.65 -31.62
CA GLY A 23 0.61 -32.31 -32.05
C GLY A 23 -0.06 -32.01 -33.37
N ASP A 24 -1.37 -31.71 -33.34
CA ASP A 24 -2.11 -31.31 -34.54
C ASP A 24 -1.70 -29.89 -35.04
N GLY A 25 -0.66 -29.29 -34.46
CA GLY A 25 -0.21 -27.92 -34.74
C GLY A 25 -1.19 -26.84 -34.26
N GLU A 26 -2.36 -27.25 -33.77
CA GLU A 26 -3.42 -26.37 -33.33
C GLU A 26 -3.07 -25.65 -32.02
N LEU A 27 -3.53 -24.40 -31.92
CA LEU A 27 -3.36 -23.55 -30.74
C LEU A 27 -4.20 -24.11 -29.58
N THR A 28 -3.60 -25.00 -28.79
CA THR A 28 -4.28 -25.69 -27.67
C THR A 28 -4.12 -24.99 -26.32
N GLY A 29 -3.34 -23.90 -26.27
CA GLY A 29 -3.09 -23.11 -25.07
C GLY A 29 -2.25 -23.87 -24.03
N ARG A 30 -1.07 -23.34 -23.70
CA ARG A 30 -0.21 -23.92 -22.64
C ARG A 30 -0.55 -23.25 -21.31
N LYS A 31 -0.92 -24.02 -20.30
CA LYS A 31 -1.08 -23.50 -18.94
C LYS A 31 0.28 -23.07 -18.40
N THR A 32 0.35 -21.86 -17.82
CA THR A 32 1.59 -21.28 -17.27
C THR A 32 2.12 -22.11 -16.10
N THR A 33 1.24 -22.63 -15.24
CA THR A 33 1.59 -23.50 -14.11
C THR A 33 0.51 -24.53 -13.83
N ARG A 34 0.87 -25.61 -13.13
CA ARG A 34 -0.06 -26.63 -12.59
C ARG A 34 -0.66 -26.24 -11.24
N LEU A 35 -0.16 -25.16 -10.63
CA LEU A 35 -0.58 -24.70 -9.32
C LEU A 35 -1.94 -23.99 -9.40
N LEU A 36 -2.77 -24.19 -8.38
CA LEU A 36 -3.98 -23.39 -8.21
C LEU A 36 -3.56 -21.96 -7.85
N PHE A 37 -4.07 -20.98 -8.59
CA PHE A 37 -3.77 -19.55 -8.43
C PHE A 37 -4.46 -18.92 -7.20
N ASN A 38 -5.07 -19.73 -6.32
CA ASN A 38 -5.78 -19.23 -5.15
C ASN A 38 -4.81 -18.43 -4.27
N ILE A 39 -5.00 -17.11 -4.29
CA ILE A 39 -4.31 -16.18 -3.40
C ILE A 39 -4.78 -16.53 -1.98
N ALA A 40 -3.85 -16.73 -1.05
CA ALA A 40 -4.21 -16.88 0.34
C ALA A 40 -4.94 -15.63 0.84
N ASP A 41 -5.91 -15.77 1.74
CA ASP A 41 -6.65 -14.63 2.30
C ASP A 41 -5.68 -13.54 2.78
N ASN A 42 -5.82 -12.34 2.21
CA ASN A 42 -5.00 -11.20 2.58
C ASN A 42 -5.50 -10.68 3.94
N HIS A 43 -4.70 -10.88 4.99
CA HIS A 43 -5.05 -10.45 6.34
C HIS A 43 -5.34 -8.94 6.38
N GLY A 44 -6.47 -8.56 6.98
CA GLY A 44 -6.89 -7.15 7.14
C GLY A 44 -7.34 -6.46 5.85
N MET A 45 -7.55 -7.21 4.75
CA MET A 45 -8.05 -6.67 3.49
C MET A 45 -9.40 -7.24 3.09
N VAL A 46 -10.20 -6.41 2.41
CA VAL A 46 -11.48 -6.78 1.82
C VAL A 46 -11.38 -6.78 0.30
N GLN A 47 -11.95 -7.80 -0.34
CA GLN A 47 -12.06 -7.88 -1.79
C GLN A 47 -13.27 -7.09 -2.29
N LEU A 48 -13.05 -6.12 -3.16
CA LEU A 48 -14.11 -5.36 -3.80
C LEU A 48 -14.40 -5.87 -5.22
N PRO A 49 -15.68 -5.89 -5.64
CA PRO A 49 -16.02 -6.19 -7.02
C PRO A 49 -15.60 -5.02 -7.94
N GLY A 50 -15.29 -5.35 -9.19
CA GLY A 50 -15.21 -4.35 -10.25
C GLY A 50 -16.61 -3.93 -10.71
N GLY A 51 -16.71 -2.73 -11.29
CA GLY A 51 -17.97 -2.15 -11.73
C GLY A 51 -17.78 -0.73 -12.27
N SER A 52 -18.89 -0.12 -12.68
CA SER A 52 -18.91 1.26 -13.14
C SER A 52 -19.69 2.13 -12.17
N PHE A 53 -19.26 3.38 -11.96
CA PHE A 53 -19.96 4.35 -11.11
C PHE A 53 -19.74 5.79 -11.59
N SER A 54 -20.60 6.69 -11.13
CA SER A 54 -20.43 8.13 -11.33
C SER A 54 -19.52 8.72 -10.26
N MET A 55 -18.31 9.07 -10.65
CA MET A 55 -17.28 9.71 -9.84
C MET A 55 -17.50 11.24 -9.78
N GLY A 56 -17.14 11.85 -8.65
CA GLY A 56 -17.13 13.31 -8.48
C GLY A 56 -18.47 13.94 -8.12
N ALA A 57 -19.49 13.13 -7.77
CA ALA A 57 -20.79 13.64 -7.32
C ALA A 57 -20.70 14.23 -5.90
N ASN A 58 -20.78 15.56 -5.79
CA ASN A 58 -20.88 16.30 -4.52
C ASN A 58 -21.99 17.35 -4.59
N ASP A 59 -22.62 17.63 -3.45
CA ASP A 59 -23.63 18.70 -3.33
C ASP A 59 -23.00 20.05 -2.91
N GLN A 60 -21.84 20.00 -2.22
CA GLN A 60 -21.16 21.20 -1.72
C GLN A 60 -19.72 21.29 -2.19
N ASP A 61 -19.45 22.24 -3.08
CA ASP A 61 -18.10 22.69 -3.42
C ASP A 61 -17.72 23.88 -2.52
N VAL A 62 -17.27 23.59 -1.30
CA VAL A 62 -16.91 24.63 -0.30
C VAL A 62 -15.88 25.64 -0.79
N PRO A 63 -14.86 25.28 -1.61
CA PRO A 63 -13.98 26.27 -2.20
C PRO A 63 -14.53 26.98 -3.47
N TYR A 64 -15.78 26.75 -3.90
CA TYR A 64 -16.38 27.36 -5.11
C TYR A 64 -15.49 27.27 -6.37
N ALA A 65 -14.75 26.18 -6.51
CA ALA A 65 -13.69 26.05 -7.50
C ALA A 65 -14.02 25.09 -8.66
N SER A 66 -15.26 24.57 -8.74
CA SER A 66 -15.75 23.61 -9.73
C SER A 66 -14.77 22.45 -9.95
N ARG A 67 -14.25 21.87 -8.86
CA ARG A 67 -13.09 20.94 -8.89
C ARG A 67 -13.43 19.49 -9.20
N SER A 68 -14.71 19.12 -9.26
CA SER A 68 -15.15 17.76 -9.55
C SER A 68 -16.17 17.77 -10.68
N SER A 69 -15.80 17.20 -11.83
CA SER A 69 -16.75 16.97 -12.92
C SER A 69 -17.36 15.59 -12.78
N LEU A 70 -18.69 15.48 -12.90
CA LEU A 70 -19.37 14.19 -12.80
C LEU A 70 -19.00 13.34 -14.02
N LYS A 71 -18.37 12.20 -13.78
CA LYS A 71 -17.92 11.30 -14.84
C LYS A 71 -18.17 9.85 -14.49
N THR A 72 -18.64 9.06 -15.45
CA THR A 72 -18.77 7.62 -15.26
C THR A 72 -17.42 6.95 -15.51
N VAL A 73 -16.93 6.22 -14.52
CA VAL A 73 -15.66 5.49 -14.59
C VAL A 73 -15.90 4.01 -14.28
N THR A 74 -15.04 3.14 -14.82
CA THR A 74 -15.09 1.69 -14.62
C THR A 74 -13.82 1.23 -13.94
N ILE A 75 -13.96 0.50 -12.83
CA ILE A 75 -12.87 0.01 -12.00
C ILE A 75 -12.83 -1.53 -12.03
N SER A 76 -11.62 -2.08 -12.19
CA SER A 76 -11.33 -3.51 -12.04
C SER A 76 -11.50 -3.95 -10.59
N PRO A 77 -11.76 -5.24 -10.29
CA PRO A 77 -11.76 -5.72 -8.91
C PRO A 77 -10.37 -5.60 -8.26
N PHE A 78 -10.33 -5.26 -6.97
CA PHE A 78 -9.11 -5.12 -6.19
C PHE A 78 -9.35 -5.45 -4.71
N TRP A 79 -8.28 -5.62 -3.96
CA TRP A 79 -8.27 -5.70 -2.50
C TRP A 79 -7.90 -4.35 -1.91
N ILE A 80 -8.52 -3.98 -0.79
CA ILE A 80 -8.23 -2.77 -0.03
C ILE A 80 -8.16 -3.10 1.46
N ASP A 81 -7.31 -2.43 2.22
CA ASP A 81 -7.29 -2.59 3.67
C ASP A 81 -8.63 -2.16 4.29
N GLU A 82 -9.09 -2.94 5.26
CA GLU A 82 -10.34 -2.73 6.02
C GLU A 82 -10.32 -1.40 6.78
N THR A 83 -9.18 -1.05 7.36
CA THR A 83 -8.93 0.20 8.10
C THR A 83 -7.77 0.98 7.50
N GLU A 84 -7.53 2.20 7.99
CA GLU A 84 -6.27 2.89 7.78
C GLU A 84 -5.10 2.13 8.44
N ILE A 85 -3.88 2.29 7.93
CA ILE A 85 -2.70 1.67 8.51
C ILE A 85 -2.49 2.22 9.93
N THR A 86 -2.39 1.31 10.89
CA THR A 86 -2.26 1.63 12.31
C THR A 86 -0.80 1.91 12.71
N ASN A 87 -0.61 2.56 13.86
CA ASN A 87 0.72 2.77 14.43
C ASN A 87 1.46 1.46 14.71
N ASP A 88 0.75 0.38 15.11
CA ASP A 88 1.36 -0.94 15.31
C ASP A 88 1.88 -1.54 13.98
N GLU A 89 1.08 -1.48 12.92
CA GLU A 89 1.48 -1.97 11.58
C GLU A 89 2.64 -1.16 11.02
N TYR A 90 2.60 0.17 11.16
CA TYR A 90 3.70 1.02 10.72
C TYR A 90 4.96 0.80 11.56
N ARG A 91 4.85 0.51 12.86
CA ARG A 91 6.00 0.14 13.71
C ARG A 91 6.65 -1.17 13.27
N GLN A 92 5.91 -2.10 12.67
CA GLN A 92 6.51 -3.28 12.06
C GLN A 92 7.51 -2.89 10.96
N PHE A 93 7.16 -1.90 10.14
CA PHE A 93 8.07 -1.36 9.12
C PHE A 93 9.27 -0.65 9.73
N THR A 94 9.06 0.21 10.73
CA THR A 94 10.18 0.94 11.36
C THR A 94 11.16 0.01 12.06
N TYR A 95 10.66 -1.03 12.73
CA TYR A 95 11.49 -2.06 13.34
C TYR A 95 12.20 -2.94 12.33
N TRP A 96 11.57 -3.25 11.20
CA TRP A 96 12.24 -3.99 10.14
C TRP A 96 13.44 -3.20 9.59
N VAL A 97 13.29 -1.90 9.33
CA VAL A 97 14.41 -1.05 8.84
C VAL A 97 15.50 -0.95 9.90
N ARG A 98 15.14 -0.68 11.15
CA ARG A 98 16.07 -0.69 12.29
C ARG A 98 16.88 -1.99 12.34
N ASP A 99 16.19 -3.12 12.30
CA ASP A 99 16.81 -4.43 12.44
C ASP A 99 17.70 -4.75 11.23
N SER A 100 17.36 -4.28 10.04
CA SER A 100 18.22 -4.42 8.85
C SER A 100 19.56 -3.69 9.02
N ILE A 101 19.54 -2.47 9.56
CA ILE A 101 20.73 -1.65 9.82
C ILE A 101 21.61 -2.31 10.87
N ILE A 102 21.02 -2.74 11.99
CA ILE A 102 21.75 -3.42 13.07
C ILE A 102 22.38 -4.73 12.56
N ARG A 103 21.64 -5.54 11.80
CA ARG A 103 22.15 -6.81 11.27
C ARG A 103 23.30 -6.61 10.30
N ARG A 104 23.22 -5.58 9.46
CA ARG A 104 24.29 -5.24 8.53
C ARG A 104 25.57 -4.88 9.27
N GLU A 105 25.48 -4.14 10.36
CA GLU A 105 26.63 -3.86 11.22
C GLU A 105 27.15 -5.12 11.93
N LEU A 106 26.27 -6.04 12.32
CA LEU A 106 26.67 -7.30 12.95
C LEU A 106 27.38 -8.26 11.99
N ILE A 107 27.11 -8.19 10.69
CA ILE A 107 27.88 -8.90 9.66
C ILE A 107 29.33 -8.42 9.69
N ASP A 108 29.54 -7.10 9.83
CA ASP A 108 30.88 -6.50 9.84
C ASP A 108 31.65 -6.73 11.16
N ILE A 109 30.97 -6.65 12.31
CA ILE A 109 31.61 -6.69 13.65
C ILE A 109 31.72 -8.09 14.25
N ASP A 110 30.72 -8.97 14.09
CA ASP A 110 30.66 -10.27 14.79
C ASP A 110 31.11 -11.42 13.91
N ASN A 111 30.27 -11.84 12.97
CA ASN A 111 30.59 -12.92 12.04
C ASN A 111 29.66 -12.85 10.81
N PRO A 112 30.20 -12.67 9.60
CA PRO A 112 29.42 -12.61 8.37
C PRO A 112 28.56 -13.85 8.11
N GLU A 113 29.06 -15.06 8.37
CA GLU A 113 28.32 -16.32 8.17
C GLU A 113 27.21 -16.53 9.21
N LYS A 114 27.29 -15.81 10.33
CA LYS A 114 26.34 -15.93 11.45
C LYS A 114 25.10 -15.08 11.25
N TRP A 115 25.28 -13.90 10.64
CA TRP A 115 24.25 -12.88 10.46
C TRP A 115 23.89 -12.65 9.00
N GLY A 116 24.62 -13.27 8.08
CA GLY A 116 24.30 -13.26 6.66
C GLY A 116 24.70 -14.52 5.91
N TYR A 117 24.28 -14.55 4.65
CA TYR A 117 24.55 -15.62 3.70
C TYR A 117 25.43 -15.10 2.56
N VAL A 118 26.50 -15.82 2.23
CA VAL A 118 27.38 -15.53 1.08
C VAL A 118 26.63 -15.68 -0.25
N ASN A 119 25.77 -16.70 -0.33
CA ASN A 119 24.82 -16.89 -1.41
C ASN A 119 23.45 -16.98 -0.76
N ASP A 120 22.54 -16.06 -1.08
CA ASP A 120 21.15 -16.12 -0.63
C ASP A 120 20.58 -17.53 -0.88
N PRO A 121 20.12 -18.26 0.15
CA PRO A 121 19.61 -19.61 -0.01
C PRO A 121 18.32 -19.68 -0.84
N ASP A 122 17.61 -18.56 -1.03
CA ASP A 122 16.44 -18.44 -1.91
C ASP A 122 16.68 -17.35 -2.97
N PRO A 123 17.33 -17.66 -4.11
CA PRO A 123 17.62 -16.66 -5.14
C PRO A 123 16.32 -16.04 -5.68
N ASN A 124 16.01 -14.86 -5.18
CA ASN A 124 14.84 -14.12 -5.65
C ASN A 124 15.09 -13.66 -7.09
N TRP A 125 14.03 -13.60 -7.90
CA TRP A 125 14.04 -13.11 -9.30
C TRP A 125 14.59 -11.68 -9.47
N ASN A 126 14.80 -10.95 -8.38
CA ASN A 126 15.33 -9.58 -8.33
C ASN A 126 16.84 -9.50 -8.02
N GLN A 127 17.57 -10.61 -7.94
CA GLN A 127 18.98 -10.60 -7.57
C GLN A 127 19.89 -9.91 -8.58
N ASP A 128 19.64 -10.06 -9.89
CA ASP A 128 20.49 -9.39 -10.89
C ASP A 128 20.32 -7.86 -10.84
N TYR A 129 19.13 -7.37 -10.45
CA TYR A 129 18.89 -5.95 -10.22
C TYR A 129 19.50 -5.42 -8.92
N LEU A 130 19.56 -6.25 -7.87
CA LEU A 130 20.09 -5.88 -6.56
C LEU A 130 21.63 -5.95 -6.50
N LYS A 131 22.26 -6.85 -7.27
CA LYS A 131 23.72 -6.97 -7.37
C LYS A 131 24.39 -5.70 -7.91
N GLU A 132 23.76 -4.99 -8.86
CA GLU A 132 24.30 -3.72 -9.37
C GLU A 132 24.03 -2.52 -8.44
N THR A 133 23.15 -2.66 -7.43
CA THR A 133 22.78 -1.56 -6.54
C THR A 133 23.65 -1.45 -5.29
N GLN A 134 24.21 -2.56 -4.82
CA GLN A 134 24.92 -2.64 -3.56
C GLN A 134 26.43 -2.72 -3.80
N MET A 135 27.08 -1.55 -3.98
CA MET A 135 28.55 -1.44 -4.04
C MET A 135 29.24 -1.63 -2.67
N ARG A 136 28.81 -2.61 -1.87
CA ARG A 136 29.51 -3.07 -0.65
C ARG A 136 29.17 -4.55 -0.36
N GLU A 137 30.03 -5.42 -0.89
CA GLU A 137 30.43 -6.79 -0.49
C GLU A 137 29.38 -7.80 0.05
N ASP A 138 29.00 -8.73 -0.85
CA ASP A 138 28.87 -10.19 -0.72
C ASP A 138 27.94 -10.89 0.30
N TYR A 139 27.27 -10.20 1.24
CA TYR A 139 26.42 -10.89 2.25
C TYR A 139 24.95 -10.43 2.29
N TYR A 140 24.03 -11.39 2.20
CA TYR A 140 22.58 -11.19 2.39
C TYR A 140 22.20 -11.31 3.87
N ILE A 141 21.30 -10.48 4.38
CA ILE A 141 20.87 -10.52 5.79
C ILE A 141 20.11 -11.82 6.12
N ASP A 142 20.53 -12.53 7.17
CA ASP A 142 19.76 -13.63 7.76
C ASP A 142 18.66 -13.07 8.68
N TRP A 143 17.41 -13.14 8.22
CA TRP A 143 16.22 -12.72 8.96
C TRP A 143 15.67 -13.77 9.92
N TYR A 144 16.07 -15.04 9.78
CA TYR A 144 15.53 -16.14 10.59
C TYR A 144 16.12 -16.17 12.00
N ARG A 145 17.33 -15.63 12.16
CA ARG A 145 17.99 -15.55 13.46
C ARG A 145 17.44 -14.39 14.29
N PRO A 146 16.92 -14.60 15.52
CA PRO A 146 16.40 -13.51 16.34
C PRO A 146 17.52 -12.58 16.85
N LEU A 147 17.27 -11.26 16.84
CA LEU A 147 18.13 -10.28 17.51
C LEU A 147 17.85 -10.28 19.02
N ASN A 148 18.88 -10.54 19.82
CA ASN A 148 18.78 -10.38 21.27
C ASN A 148 19.44 -9.06 21.70
N PHE A 149 18.61 -8.03 21.90
CA PHE A 149 19.02 -6.69 22.32
C PHE A 149 19.70 -6.62 23.70
N GLN A 150 19.63 -7.69 24.50
CA GLN A 150 20.35 -7.78 25.78
C GLN A 150 21.84 -8.12 25.60
N THR A 151 22.24 -8.55 24.40
CA THR A 151 23.62 -8.96 24.13
C THR A 151 24.48 -7.74 23.85
N LYS A 152 25.65 -7.66 24.50
CA LYS A 152 26.59 -6.53 24.32
C LYS A 152 26.87 -6.20 22.85
N ILE A 153 27.07 -7.22 22.02
CA ILE A 153 27.43 -7.03 20.59
C ILE A 153 26.29 -6.37 19.79
N VAL A 154 25.03 -6.69 20.12
CA VAL A 154 23.85 -6.10 19.46
C VAL A 154 23.67 -4.67 19.95
N THR A 155 23.92 -4.42 21.24
CA THR A 155 23.93 -3.07 21.80
C THR A 155 25.00 -2.20 21.13
N GLU A 156 26.21 -2.72 20.96
CA GLU A 156 27.34 -2.04 20.30
C GLU A 156 27.01 -1.72 18.83
N ALA A 157 26.52 -2.69 18.07
CA ALA A 157 26.07 -2.48 16.69
C ALA A 157 24.99 -1.39 16.59
N MET A 158 24.04 -1.36 17.53
CA MET A 158 23.00 -0.33 17.58
C MET A 158 23.54 1.05 17.94
N VAL A 159 24.51 1.14 18.87
CA VAL A 159 25.16 2.41 19.22
C VAL A 159 25.92 2.97 18.01
N ASN A 160 26.73 2.15 17.36
CA ASN A 160 27.55 2.56 16.21
C ASN A 160 26.69 3.05 15.03
N THR A 161 25.50 2.49 14.84
CA THR A 161 24.68 2.78 13.66
C THR A 161 23.57 3.79 13.89
N LEU A 162 22.82 3.67 15.00
CA LEU A 162 21.52 4.34 15.14
C LEU A 162 21.51 5.44 16.21
N ILE A 163 22.49 5.46 17.11
CA ILE A 163 22.57 6.48 18.16
C ILE A 163 23.38 7.68 17.62
N LEU A 164 23.08 8.88 18.11
CA LEU A 164 23.84 10.10 17.82
C LEU A 164 25.26 9.97 18.36
N ASP A 165 26.24 10.58 17.67
CA ASP A 165 27.59 10.66 18.21
C ASP A 165 27.58 11.47 19.52
N ASP A 166 28.49 11.18 20.44
CA ASP A 166 28.48 11.74 21.81
C ASP A 166 28.46 13.28 21.81
N ASP A 167 29.04 13.92 20.79
CA ASP A 167 29.06 15.38 20.61
C ASP A 167 27.69 15.99 20.26
N ASP A 168 26.77 15.20 19.68
CA ASP A 168 25.42 15.61 19.24
C ASP A 168 24.32 15.22 20.24
N GLN A 169 24.65 14.47 21.30
CA GLN A 169 23.71 14.07 22.34
C GLN A 169 23.48 15.22 23.34
N ILE A 170 22.21 15.56 23.62
CA ILE A 170 21.87 16.43 24.75
C ILE A 170 22.07 15.61 26.02
N LEU A 171 23.24 15.75 26.67
CA LEU A 171 23.59 15.06 27.91
C LEU A 171 22.73 15.60 29.07
N ILE A 172 21.97 14.72 29.72
CA ILE A 172 21.18 15.06 30.91
C ILE A 172 21.90 14.62 32.21
N GLU A 173 22.71 13.55 32.19
CA GLU A 173 23.62 13.15 33.29
C GLU A 173 24.50 11.94 32.89
N GLU A 174 25.66 11.81 33.54
CA GLU A 174 26.92 11.24 33.00
C GLU A 174 27.03 9.71 32.74
N ASP A 175 26.12 8.80 33.13
CA ASP A 175 26.60 7.41 33.26
C ASP A 175 25.64 6.20 33.10
N MET A 176 24.54 6.27 32.34
CA MET A 176 23.85 5.02 31.93
C MET A 176 23.17 5.07 30.55
N LEU A 177 23.85 4.54 29.53
CA LEU A 177 23.24 4.13 28.26
C LEU A 177 22.76 2.68 28.35
N ARG A 178 21.51 2.47 28.77
CA ARG A 178 20.74 1.29 28.34
C ARG A 178 19.86 1.72 27.19
N PRO A 179 20.11 1.27 25.95
CA PRO A 179 19.19 1.48 24.86
C PRO A 179 18.06 0.44 24.99
N LEU A 180 17.23 0.63 26.03
CA LEU A 180 15.84 0.24 25.94
C LEU A 180 15.19 1.24 25.00
N PHE A 181 14.26 0.77 24.17
CA PHE A 181 13.52 1.53 23.16
C PHE A 181 12.65 2.70 23.69
N GLN A 182 12.93 3.17 24.91
CA GLN A 182 12.18 4.11 25.73
C GLN A 182 12.92 5.44 25.96
N THR A 183 14.21 5.53 25.66
CA THR A 183 14.96 6.80 25.64
C THR A 183 15.04 7.31 24.20
N LYS A 184 14.70 8.58 23.98
CA LYS A 184 14.71 9.31 22.68
C LYS A 184 16.14 9.47 22.08
N LEU A 185 16.93 8.40 22.04
CA LEU A 185 18.35 8.39 21.65
C LEU A 185 18.58 7.86 20.23
N ILE A 186 17.59 7.17 19.64
CA ILE A 186 17.68 6.71 18.25
C ILE A 186 17.49 7.92 17.34
N ASP A 187 18.48 8.18 16.49
CA ASP A 187 18.38 9.20 15.46
C ASP A 187 17.43 8.73 14.35
N SER A 188 16.23 9.32 14.35
CA SER A 188 15.21 9.03 13.34
C SER A 188 15.66 9.30 11.91
N ARG A 189 16.67 10.18 11.71
CA ARG A 189 17.22 10.51 10.39
C ARG A 189 18.06 9.37 9.81
N LYS A 190 18.60 8.50 10.66
CA LYS A 190 19.40 7.33 10.25
C LYS A 190 18.51 6.14 9.83
N LEU A 191 17.22 6.16 10.17
CA LEU A 191 16.24 5.16 9.72
C LEU A 191 15.83 5.42 8.28
N ILE A 192 16.71 5.05 7.35
CA ILE A 192 16.52 5.23 5.91
C ILE A 192 16.18 3.89 5.28
N TYR A 193 15.09 3.86 4.51
CA TYR A 193 14.75 2.73 3.65
C TYR A 193 15.13 3.03 2.21
N GLU A 194 15.89 2.13 1.62
CA GLU A 194 16.35 2.20 0.25
C GLU A 194 15.63 1.14 -0.57
N TYR A 195 14.99 1.56 -1.66
CA TYR A 195 14.27 0.64 -2.54
C TYR A 195 14.31 1.11 -3.99
N ALA A 196 14.03 0.20 -4.91
CA ALA A 196 14.00 0.49 -6.32
C ALA A 196 12.67 0.02 -6.93
N TRP A 197 12.17 0.76 -7.90
CA TRP A 197 10.92 0.42 -8.57
C TRP A 197 11.01 0.73 -10.06
N PHE A 198 10.18 0.03 -10.84
CA PHE A 198 10.17 0.12 -12.29
C PHE A 198 9.15 1.17 -12.78
N ASN A 199 9.64 2.17 -13.51
CA ASN A 199 8.80 3.23 -14.05
C ASN A 199 8.07 2.81 -15.33
N ARG A 200 6.87 2.25 -15.12
CA ARG A 200 5.98 1.77 -16.18
C ARG A 200 5.59 2.85 -17.18
N ASN A 201 5.32 4.08 -16.72
CA ASN A 201 4.88 5.18 -17.60
C ASN A 201 6.00 5.66 -18.51
N ALA A 202 7.21 5.80 -17.97
CA ALA A 202 8.39 6.13 -18.76
C ALA A 202 8.68 5.02 -19.78
N ALA A 203 8.61 3.75 -19.37
CA ALA A 203 8.81 2.61 -20.27
C ALA A 203 7.74 2.50 -21.38
N ALA A 204 6.48 2.82 -21.07
CA ALA A 204 5.36 2.71 -21.99
C ALA A 204 5.27 3.86 -23.03
N SER A 205 6.01 4.96 -22.81
CA SER A 205 6.04 6.14 -23.69
C SER A 205 6.39 5.75 -25.13
N ARG A 206 5.70 6.37 -26.11
CA ARG A 206 5.90 6.07 -27.54
C ARG A 206 7.35 6.27 -27.99
N ASN A 207 8.02 7.26 -27.42
CA ASN A 207 9.43 7.57 -27.73
C ASN A 207 10.40 6.44 -27.35
N ASN A 208 9.98 5.53 -26.46
CA ASN A 208 10.78 4.42 -25.96
C ASN A 208 10.36 3.08 -26.57
N ARG A 209 9.39 3.06 -27.50
CA ARG A 209 8.96 1.87 -28.25
C ARG A 209 9.83 1.63 -29.49
N PHE A 210 9.78 0.40 -30.00
CA PHE A 210 10.40 0.02 -31.27
C PHE A 210 9.80 0.85 -32.42
N GLN A 211 10.65 1.42 -33.27
CA GLN A 211 10.23 2.17 -34.46
C GLN A 211 10.38 1.24 -35.66
N TYR A 212 9.28 0.88 -36.30
CA TYR A 212 9.32 0.19 -37.58
C TYR A 212 9.70 1.23 -38.64
N ASP A 213 10.87 1.09 -39.24
CA ASP A 213 11.20 1.80 -40.48
C ASP A 213 10.76 0.92 -41.65
N ASP A 214 9.96 1.45 -42.57
CA ASP A 214 9.28 0.66 -43.62
C ASP A 214 10.23 0.23 -44.77
N ASP A 215 11.48 0.71 -44.79
CA ASP A 215 12.39 0.60 -45.95
C ASP A 215 13.81 0.04 -45.65
N VAL A 216 14.06 -0.61 -44.50
CA VAL A 216 15.41 -1.14 -44.16
C VAL A 216 15.37 -2.64 -43.81
N GLU A 217 16.30 -3.41 -44.40
CA GLU A 217 16.54 -4.82 -44.03
C GLU A 217 16.83 -4.90 -42.52
N PHE A 218 16.12 -5.81 -41.85
CA PHE A 218 16.09 -6.01 -40.40
C PHE A 218 17.50 -6.22 -39.81
N GLU A 219 18.17 -5.14 -39.42
CA GLU A 219 19.34 -5.20 -38.56
C GLU A 219 18.89 -5.21 -37.09
N SER A 220 19.57 -6.03 -36.29
CA SER A 220 19.36 -6.20 -34.84
C SER A 220 19.52 -4.90 -34.00
N SER A 221 19.75 -3.75 -34.65
CA SER A 221 20.11 -2.43 -34.09
C SER A 221 18.93 -1.43 -34.06
N ASP A 222 17.72 -1.79 -34.48
CA ASP A 222 16.55 -0.87 -34.56
C ASP A 222 15.89 -0.50 -33.22
N TYR A 223 16.52 -0.85 -32.10
CA TYR A 223 16.13 -0.37 -30.78
C TYR A 223 16.94 0.87 -30.44
N ARG A 224 16.28 2.02 -30.17
CA ARG A 224 16.97 3.19 -29.62
C ARG A 224 17.76 2.77 -28.37
N GLU A 225 19.09 2.86 -28.47
CA GLU A 225 19.99 2.62 -27.33
C GLU A 225 19.75 3.73 -26.31
N LEU A 226 19.26 3.33 -25.14
CA LEU A 226 19.20 4.20 -23.98
C LEU A 226 20.55 4.12 -23.28
N ASP A 227 21.09 5.27 -22.90
CA ASP A 227 22.37 5.36 -22.20
C ASP A 227 22.32 4.50 -20.92
N GLY A 228 23.25 3.54 -20.78
CA GLY A 228 23.27 2.56 -19.66
C GLY A 228 22.46 1.27 -19.86
N GLY A 229 21.82 1.05 -21.01
CA GLY A 229 21.06 -0.16 -21.34
C GLY A 229 19.59 -0.13 -20.91
N ARG A 230 18.71 -0.84 -21.64
CA ARG A 230 17.24 -0.77 -21.45
C ARG A 230 16.76 -1.27 -20.07
N GLN A 231 17.51 -2.14 -19.42
CA GLN A 231 17.15 -2.68 -18.11
C GLN A 231 17.29 -1.57 -17.05
N SER A 232 18.47 -0.99 -16.88
CA SER A 232 18.70 0.02 -15.84
C SER A 232 17.94 1.34 -16.06
N ALA A 233 17.67 1.72 -17.32
CA ALA A 233 17.12 3.04 -17.67
C ALA A 233 15.75 3.38 -17.06
N PHE A 234 14.93 2.38 -16.70
CA PHE A 234 13.58 2.60 -16.16
C PHE A 234 13.47 2.29 -14.67
N VAL A 235 14.56 1.91 -14.02
CA VAL A 235 14.54 1.61 -12.59
C VAL A 235 14.99 2.81 -11.80
N VAL A 236 14.06 3.31 -10.99
CA VAL A 236 14.26 4.47 -10.12
C VAL A 236 14.62 3.96 -8.73
N LYS A 237 15.72 4.46 -8.17
CA LYS A 237 16.17 4.16 -6.82
C LYS A 237 15.77 5.31 -5.91
N GLU A 238 15.15 5.00 -4.79
CA GLU A 238 14.70 5.98 -3.80
C GLU A 238 15.29 5.67 -2.43
N ARG A 239 15.59 6.74 -1.69
CA ARG A 239 16.06 6.70 -0.31
C ARG A 239 15.12 7.59 0.50
N VAL A 240 14.41 6.99 1.46
CA VAL A 240 13.36 7.69 2.20
C VAL A 240 13.58 7.50 3.70
N PRO A 241 13.64 8.58 4.50
CA PRO A 241 13.58 8.45 5.96
C PRO A 241 12.18 7.98 6.33
N ILE A 242 12.09 6.89 7.08
CA ILE A 242 10.81 6.19 7.32
C ILE A 242 10.15 6.49 8.66
N TYR A 243 10.84 7.18 9.55
CA TYR A 243 10.26 7.52 10.84
C TYR A 243 9.20 8.64 10.68
N PRO A 244 7.98 8.50 11.22
CA PRO A 244 6.96 9.54 11.10
C PRO A 244 7.41 10.85 11.76
N ASP A 245 7.08 11.96 11.12
CA ASP A 245 7.39 13.28 11.67
C ASP A 245 6.41 13.65 12.79
N THR A 246 6.85 13.40 14.01
CA THR A 246 6.10 13.72 15.23
C THR A 246 5.93 15.23 15.44
N LEU A 247 6.80 16.08 14.86
CA LEU A 247 6.70 17.54 15.01
C LEU A 247 5.46 18.10 14.31
N SER A 248 4.82 17.34 13.42
CA SER A 248 3.53 17.70 12.80
C SER A 248 2.47 18.06 13.84
N TRP A 249 2.48 17.41 15.01
CA TRP A 249 1.56 17.74 16.11
C TRP A 249 1.74 19.16 16.65
N ILE A 250 2.94 19.74 16.54
CA ILE A 250 3.28 21.09 17.01
C ILE A 250 3.14 22.10 15.87
N HIS A 251 3.71 21.82 14.69
CA HIS A 251 3.79 22.83 13.64
C HIS A 251 2.50 22.99 12.83
N ASP A 252 1.61 21.98 12.78
CA ASP A 252 0.34 22.10 12.05
C ASP A 252 -0.66 23.02 12.73
N PHE A 253 -0.50 23.25 14.04
CA PHE A 253 -1.41 24.08 14.85
C PHE A 253 -0.64 25.14 15.64
N THR A 254 -0.83 26.41 15.27
CA THR A 254 -0.18 27.52 15.96
C THR A 254 -0.79 27.73 17.36
N TYR A 255 0.07 27.92 18.36
CA TYR A 255 -0.31 28.22 19.75
C TYR A 255 -1.26 27.18 20.40
N ASN A 256 -1.05 25.89 20.12
CA ASN A 256 -1.82 24.79 20.71
C ASN A 256 -0.95 23.89 21.61
N PHE A 257 -1.54 23.35 22.69
CA PHE A 257 -0.89 22.40 23.58
C PHE A 257 -1.10 20.96 23.09
N ASN A 258 -0.22 20.51 22.19
CA ASN A 258 -0.23 19.17 21.57
C ASN A 258 1.01 18.33 21.94
N GLU A 259 1.83 18.80 22.86
CA GLU A 259 3.06 18.17 23.34
C GLU A 259 2.83 16.70 23.77
N PRO A 260 1.71 16.31 24.43
CA PRO A 260 1.45 14.92 24.73
C PRO A 260 1.34 14.02 23.48
N MET A 261 0.80 14.54 22.37
CA MET A 261 0.72 13.79 21.10
C MET A 261 2.10 13.69 20.45
N PHE A 262 2.85 14.80 20.41
CA PHE A 262 4.24 14.81 19.94
C PHE A 262 5.10 13.76 20.66
N GLU A 263 4.96 13.63 21.98
CA GLU A 263 5.79 12.71 22.76
C GLU A 263 5.37 11.24 22.64
N LYS A 264 4.07 10.95 22.52
CA LYS A 264 3.53 9.60 22.78
C LYS A 264 2.78 8.98 21.62
N TYR A 265 2.26 9.75 20.66
CA TYR A 265 1.29 9.25 19.68
C TYR A 265 1.79 8.04 18.89
N PHE A 266 3.01 8.09 18.35
CA PHE A 266 3.51 7.00 17.51
C PHE A 266 3.99 5.77 18.33
N TRP A 267 4.60 6.00 19.49
CA TRP A 267 5.31 4.95 20.23
C TRP A 267 4.53 4.32 21.37
N HIS A 268 3.61 5.06 21.99
CA HIS A 268 2.97 4.59 23.21
C HIS A 268 1.94 3.48 22.90
N PRO A 269 1.93 2.35 23.64
CA PRO A 269 1.05 1.21 23.34
C PRO A 269 -0.44 1.54 23.25
N ALA A 270 -0.90 2.55 24.00
CA ALA A 270 -2.30 2.99 23.96
C ALA A 270 -2.75 3.48 22.57
N TYR A 271 -1.83 4.00 21.75
CA TYR A 271 -2.12 4.48 20.40
C TYR A 271 -1.85 3.43 19.31
N GLY A 272 -1.63 2.16 19.68
CA GLY A 272 -1.28 1.10 18.73
C GLY A 272 -2.28 0.89 17.60
N LYS A 273 -3.58 0.92 17.93
CA LYS A 273 -4.69 0.77 16.98
C LYS A 273 -5.15 2.08 16.32
N TYR A 274 -4.50 3.19 16.62
CA TYR A 274 -4.83 4.47 15.99
C TYR A 274 -4.10 4.57 14.63
N PRO A 275 -4.66 5.31 13.67
CA PRO A 275 -4.04 5.48 12.36
C PRO A 275 -2.67 6.16 12.50
N VAL A 276 -1.70 5.72 11.70
CA VAL A 276 -0.40 6.40 11.60
C VAL A 276 -0.59 7.76 10.92
N VAL A 277 0.02 8.79 11.50
CA VAL A 277 0.03 10.16 10.97
C VAL A 277 1.42 10.75 11.03
N GLY A 278 1.62 11.93 10.43
CA GLY A 278 2.95 12.51 10.27
C GLY A 278 3.78 11.79 9.20
N VAL A 279 3.10 11.08 8.30
CA VAL A 279 3.73 10.35 7.19
C VAL A 279 3.52 11.10 5.88
N SER A 280 4.60 11.31 5.14
CA SER A 280 4.58 11.86 3.78
C SER A 280 4.13 10.83 2.76
N TRP A 281 3.74 11.29 1.57
CA TRP A 281 3.37 10.40 0.47
C TRP A 281 4.50 9.43 0.08
N LYS A 282 5.76 9.91 0.09
CA LYS A 282 6.94 9.08 -0.18
C LYS A 282 7.13 7.98 0.86
N GLN A 283 6.90 8.29 2.14
CA GLN A 283 6.94 7.31 3.23
C GLN A 283 5.84 6.27 3.10
N ALA A 284 4.63 6.67 2.69
CA ALA A 284 3.53 5.75 2.46
C ALA A 284 3.82 4.79 1.28
N LYS A 285 4.40 5.29 0.17
CA LYS A 285 4.87 4.44 -0.94
C LYS A 285 5.98 3.47 -0.53
N ALA A 286 6.94 3.93 0.25
CA ALA A 286 7.99 3.09 0.82
C ALA A 286 7.41 1.95 1.66
N PHE A 287 6.38 2.22 2.48
CA PHE A 287 5.67 1.20 3.24
C PHE A 287 4.97 0.18 2.33
N CYS A 288 4.27 0.61 1.28
CA CYS A 288 3.63 -0.28 0.30
C CYS A 288 4.66 -1.21 -0.39
N HIS A 289 5.82 -0.65 -0.78
CA HIS A 289 6.91 -1.43 -1.35
C HIS A 289 7.46 -2.44 -0.34
N TRP A 290 7.73 -2.01 0.90
CA TRP A 290 8.19 -2.90 1.97
C TRP A 290 7.19 -4.02 2.26
N ARG A 291 5.89 -3.71 2.35
CA ARG A 291 4.84 -4.70 2.58
C ARG A 291 4.82 -5.76 1.48
N THR A 292 5.04 -5.35 0.24
CA THR A 292 5.20 -6.25 -0.91
C THR A 292 6.44 -7.13 -0.75
N ALA A 293 7.60 -6.53 -0.48
CA ALA A 293 8.85 -7.28 -0.29
C ALA A 293 8.75 -8.28 0.87
N ASN A 294 8.16 -7.85 2.00
CA ASN A 294 7.95 -8.69 3.17
C ASN A 294 7.01 -9.87 2.86
N LYS A 295 5.94 -9.64 2.09
CA LYS A 295 5.03 -10.71 1.65
C LYS A 295 5.73 -11.70 0.72
N LEU A 296 6.48 -11.19 -0.27
CA LEU A 296 7.22 -12.03 -1.22
C LEU A 296 8.31 -12.86 -0.52
N TYR A 297 9.00 -12.29 0.46
CA TYR A 297 10.02 -12.98 1.25
C TYR A 297 9.46 -14.24 1.94
N HIS A 298 8.24 -14.16 2.47
CA HIS A 298 7.59 -15.28 3.16
C HIS A 298 6.83 -16.23 2.23
N LEU A 299 6.76 -15.95 0.93
CA LEU A 299 6.11 -16.81 -0.06
C LEU A 299 7.12 -17.76 -0.72
N PRO A 300 6.73 -19.03 -0.99
CA PRO A 300 7.53 -19.93 -1.82
C PRO A 300 7.74 -19.34 -3.22
N GLU A 301 8.91 -19.59 -3.82
CA GLU A 301 9.33 -19.04 -5.11
C GLU A 301 8.26 -19.18 -6.20
N GLU A 302 7.68 -20.37 -6.35
CA GLU A 302 6.65 -20.68 -7.35
C GLU A 302 5.39 -19.80 -7.22
N ARG A 303 5.11 -19.27 -6.02
CA ARG A 303 3.94 -18.42 -5.75
C ARG A 303 4.24 -16.93 -5.90
N ARG A 304 5.51 -16.51 -5.82
CA ARG A 304 5.92 -15.10 -5.91
C ARG A 304 5.47 -14.46 -7.23
N ILE A 305 5.50 -15.22 -8.33
CA ILE A 305 5.17 -14.76 -9.68
C ILE A 305 3.68 -14.37 -9.82
N PHE A 306 2.81 -14.98 -9.02
CA PHE A 306 1.36 -14.71 -9.06
C PHE A 306 0.93 -13.61 -8.08
N GLU A 307 1.84 -13.17 -7.22
CA GLU A 307 1.55 -12.18 -6.20
C GLU A 307 1.60 -10.77 -6.82
N THR A 308 0.59 -9.97 -6.51
CA THR A 308 0.52 -8.57 -6.92
C THR A 308 1.06 -7.64 -5.83
N GLU A 309 1.62 -6.50 -6.24
CA GLU A 309 2.17 -5.51 -5.33
C GLU A 309 1.09 -4.79 -4.50
N TYR A 310 1.45 -4.42 -3.28
CA TYR A 310 0.72 -3.42 -2.50
C TYR A 310 1.11 -2.03 -2.97
N ARG A 311 0.12 -1.15 -3.07
CA ARG A 311 0.29 0.25 -3.48
C ARG A 311 -0.76 1.12 -2.81
N LEU A 312 -0.64 2.44 -2.99
CA LEU A 312 -1.72 3.35 -2.60
C LEU A 312 -2.92 3.19 -3.57
N PRO A 313 -4.16 3.43 -3.09
CA PRO A 313 -5.33 3.48 -3.96
C PRO A 313 -5.20 4.59 -4.98
N THR A 314 -5.76 4.42 -6.18
CA THR A 314 -6.06 5.57 -7.03
C THR A 314 -7.23 6.35 -6.45
N GLU A 315 -7.39 7.63 -6.82
CA GLU A 315 -8.53 8.46 -6.38
C GLU A 315 -9.87 7.78 -6.65
N ALA A 316 -10.00 7.15 -7.83
CA ALA A 316 -11.22 6.47 -8.24
C ALA A 316 -11.46 5.14 -7.51
N GLU A 317 -10.41 4.37 -7.23
CA GLU A 317 -10.51 3.15 -6.40
C GLU A 317 -10.97 3.50 -4.98
N TRP A 318 -10.39 4.55 -4.40
CA TRP A 318 -10.77 5.03 -3.08
C TRP A 318 -12.24 5.46 -3.05
N GLU A 319 -12.69 6.21 -4.06
CA GLU A 319 -14.07 6.68 -4.14
C GLU A 319 -15.07 5.51 -4.34
N TRP A 320 -14.74 4.56 -5.22
CA TRP A 320 -15.53 3.34 -5.40
C TRP A 320 -15.67 2.56 -4.09
N ALA A 321 -14.57 2.42 -3.34
CA ALA A 321 -14.53 1.77 -2.05
C ALA A 321 -15.39 2.50 -1.02
N ALA A 322 -15.29 3.83 -0.94
CA ALA A 322 -16.04 4.65 0.00
C ALA A 322 -17.55 4.59 -0.24
N ARG A 323 -17.99 4.50 -1.51
CA ARG A 323 -19.41 4.42 -1.89
C ARG A 323 -20.13 3.16 -1.40
N GLY A 324 -19.41 2.08 -1.09
CA GLY A 324 -20.03 0.86 -0.55
C GLY A 324 -21.12 0.27 -1.46
N GLY A 325 -20.97 0.40 -2.79
CA GLY A 325 -21.96 -0.10 -3.76
C GLY A 325 -23.20 0.79 -3.94
N ARG A 326 -23.20 2.02 -3.41
CA ARG A 326 -24.25 3.02 -3.60
C ARG A 326 -23.89 4.03 -4.69
N GLU A 327 -24.80 4.27 -5.61
CA GLU A 327 -24.65 5.34 -6.60
C GLU A 327 -24.97 6.70 -5.98
N LEU A 328 -24.16 7.72 -6.31
CA LEU A 328 -24.36 9.13 -5.91
C LEU A 328 -24.49 9.36 -4.40
N ALA A 329 -24.03 8.43 -3.56
CA ALA A 329 -23.95 8.62 -2.12
C ALA A 329 -23.02 9.80 -1.77
N MET A 330 -23.48 10.65 -0.84
CA MET A 330 -22.71 11.78 -0.34
C MET A 330 -21.66 11.35 0.70
N PHE A 331 -22.07 10.48 1.63
CA PHE A 331 -21.22 9.90 2.67
C PHE A 331 -21.18 8.37 2.57
N PRO A 332 -20.18 7.69 3.17
CA PRO A 332 -20.04 6.22 3.08
C PRO A 332 -21.28 5.42 3.54
N TRP A 333 -22.05 5.96 4.49
CA TRP A 333 -23.31 5.37 4.97
C TRP A 333 -24.54 5.69 4.09
N GLY A 334 -24.39 6.44 3.00
CA GLY A 334 -25.43 6.70 1.99
C GLY A 334 -26.37 7.86 2.29
N GLY A 335 -26.62 8.19 3.55
CA GLY A 335 -27.45 9.34 3.93
C GLY A 335 -26.77 10.70 3.65
N PRO A 336 -27.53 11.81 3.54
CA PRO A 336 -26.97 13.14 3.31
C PRO A 336 -26.54 13.86 4.60
N TYR A 337 -26.71 13.22 5.76
CA TYR A 337 -26.40 13.82 7.06
C TYR A 337 -25.20 13.15 7.71
N SER A 338 -24.40 13.93 8.42
CA SER A 338 -23.26 13.47 9.24
C SER A 338 -23.65 12.91 10.61
N ARG A 339 -24.97 12.84 10.88
CA ARG A 339 -25.55 12.32 12.12
C ARG A 339 -26.55 11.22 11.83
N ALA A 340 -26.62 10.26 12.74
CA ALA A 340 -27.70 9.29 12.81
C ALA A 340 -28.99 9.93 13.34
N GLU A 341 -30.09 9.16 13.28
CA GLU A 341 -31.42 9.57 13.75
C GLU A 341 -31.46 9.88 15.26
N ASP A 342 -30.59 9.22 16.03
CA ASP A 342 -30.37 9.46 17.46
C ASP A 342 -29.55 10.72 17.77
N GLY A 343 -29.02 11.38 16.74
CA GLY A 343 -28.19 12.58 16.85
C GLY A 343 -26.70 12.32 17.06
N CYS A 344 -26.26 11.06 17.13
CA CYS A 344 -24.84 10.69 17.22
C CYS A 344 -24.12 10.95 15.88
N PHE A 345 -22.86 11.38 15.95
CA PHE A 345 -22.03 11.55 14.76
C PHE A 345 -21.56 10.20 14.22
N LEU A 346 -21.51 10.09 12.89
CA LEU A 346 -21.20 8.84 12.18
C LEU A 346 -19.72 8.72 11.76
N ALA A 347 -18.93 9.76 12.01
CA ALA A 347 -17.52 9.86 11.66
C ALA A 347 -16.79 10.75 12.67
N ASN A 348 -15.46 10.66 12.70
CA ASN A 348 -14.58 11.53 13.47
C ASN A 348 -14.18 12.77 12.65
N PHE A 349 -14.60 13.97 13.04
CA PHE A 349 -14.35 15.20 12.30
C PHE A 349 -14.48 16.45 13.19
N LYS A 350 -14.46 17.64 12.59
CA LYS A 350 -14.78 18.89 13.28
C LYS A 350 -16.25 19.28 13.06
N PRO A 351 -17.20 18.83 13.89
CA PRO A 351 -18.63 19.04 13.66
C PRO A 351 -19.11 20.46 13.90
N LEU A 352 -18.51 21.15 14.86
CA LEU A 352 -18.96 22.46 15.33
C LEU A 352 -17.77 23.42 15.44
N ARG A 353 -18.04 24.72 15.27
CA ARG A 353 -17.01 25.75 15.38
C ARG A 353 -16.41 25.75 16.79
N GLY A 354 -15.15 25.32 16.91
CA GLY A 354 -14.40 25.28 18.16
C GLY A 354 -14.70 24.09 19.07
N ASN A 355 -15.64 23.22 18.72
CA ASN A 355 -15.94 22.01 19.49
C ASN A 355 -15.57 20.78 18.66
N TYR A 356 -14.33 20.32 18.86
CA TYR A 356 -13.79 19.08 18.29
C TYR A 356 -14.27 17.83 19.04
N TRP A 357 -14.73 17.96 20.29
CA TRP A 357 -15.12 16.82 21.13
C TRP A 357 -16.52 16.27 20.83
N ALA A 358 -17.32 16.94 19.99
CA ALA A 358 -18.75 16.64 19.92
C ALA A 358 -19.08 15.22 19.39
N ASP A 359 -18.15 14.57 18.70
CA ASP A 359 -18.21 13.18 18.25
C ASP A 359 -17.55 12.17 19.22
N GLY A 360 -16.87 12.66 20.26
CA GLY A 360 -16.20 11.85 21.29
C GLY A 360 -14.68 11.76 21.14
N PHE A 361 -14.07 12.33 20.10
CA PHE A 361 -12.61 12.31 19.90
C PHE A 361 -12.08 13.70 19.54
N ILE A 362 -11.07 14.19 20.29
CA ILE A 362 -10.44 15.49 19.98
C ILE A 362 -9.52 15.39 18.74
N TYR A 363 -8.83 14.26 18.60
CA TYR A 363 -7.87 13.98 17.54
C TYR A 363 -8.33 12.75 16.76
N THR A 364 -7.42 11.84 16.43
CA THR A 364 -7.77 10.57 15.83
C THR A 364 -8.53 9.67 16.80
N ALA A 365 -9.30 8.74 16.23
CA ALA A 365 -9.98 7.64 16.89
C ALA A 365 -9.30 6.32 16.48
N PRO A 366 -9.53 5.21 17.21
CA PRO A 366 -9.11 3.89 16.76
C PRO A 366 -9.61 3.59 15.34
N ALA A 367 -8.79 2.92 14.54
CA ALA A 367 -9.06 2.69 13.11
C ALA A 367 -10.31 1.81 12.86
N ASP A 368 -10.80 1.10 13.88
CA ASP A 368 -11.98 0.22 13.87
C ASP A 368 -13.19 0.78 14.66
N PHE A 369 -13.18 2.07 15.03
CA PHE A 369 -14.18 2.61 15.97
C PHE A 369 -15.58 2.85 15.38
N TYR A 370 -15.68 3.53 14.23
CA TYR A 370 -16.97 3.87 13.62
C TYR A 370 -17.56 2.70 12.82
N ASN A 371 -18.78 2.84 12.30
CA ASN A 371 -19.41 1.76 11.55
C ASN A 371 -18.75 1.56 10.18
N GLN A 372 -18.61 0.29 9.78
CA GLN A 372 -18.22 -0.07 8.43
C GLN A 372 -19.24 0.42 7.39
N ASN A 373 -18.79 0.69 6.17
CA ASN A 373 -19.68 0.79 5.02
C ASN A 373 -20.16 -0.60 4.54
N ASP A 374 -21.00 -0.65 3.50
CA ASP A 374 -21.58 -1.91 3.00
C ASP A 374 -20.55 -2.86 2.36
N TYR A 375 -19.33 -2.37 2.12
CA TYR A 375 -18.18 -3.15 1.69
C TYR A 375 -17.28 -3.59 2.85
N GLY A 376 -17.64 -3.29 4.10
CA GLY A 376 -16.87 -3.70 5.27
C GLY A 376 -15.68 -2.80 5.60
N LEU A 377 -15.63 -1.56 5.06
CA LEU A 377 -14.52 -0.64 5.28
C LEU A 377 -14.83 0.37 6.37
N TYR A 378 -13.88 0.58 7.28
CA TYR A 378 -13.97 1.55 8.35
C TYR A 378 -13.43 2.92 7.94
N ASN A 379 -13.96 3.96 8.61
CA ASN A 379 -13.44 5.33 8.56
C ASN A 379 -13.16 5.89 7.16
N MET A 380 -13.92 5.46 6.14
CA MET A 380 -13.83 6.04 4.78
C MET A 380 -14.22 7.53 4.75
N ALA A 381 -14.74 8.07 5.85
CA ALA A 381 -14.96 9.50 6.04
C ALA A 381 -14.49 9.88 7.44
N GLY A 382 -13.59 10.86 7.52
CA GLY A 382 -13.07 11.41 8.77
C GLY A 382 -11.90 10.62 9.31
N ASN A 383 -11.63 10.79 10.61
CA ASN A 383 -10.46 10.25 11.28
C ASN A 383 -9.17 10.84 10.70
N VAL A 384 -8.61 10.26 9.64
CA VAL A 384 -7.46 10.83 8.93
C VAL A 384 -7.75 10.93 7.43
N ALA A 385 -7.28 11.99 6.80
CA ALA A 385 -7.30 12.07 5.35
C ALA A 385 -6.30 11.07 4.78
N GLU A 386 -6.62 10.45 3.65
CA GLU A 386 -5.82 9.34 3.13
C GLU A 386 -5.08 9.70 1.85
N TRP A 387 -3.79 9.38 1.82
CA TRP A 387 -2.97 9.47 0.61
C TRP A 387 -3.46 8.53 -0.48
N THR A 388 -3.53 9.05 -1.71
CA THR A 388 -3.76 8.26 -2.93
C THR A 388 -2.52 8.32 -3.85
N GLU A 389 -2.40 7.40 -4.80
CA GLU A 389 -1.31 7.40 -5.78
C GLU A 389 -1.44 8.58 -6.78
N THR A 390 -2.68 9.04 -7.00
CA THR A 390 -3.05 10.03 -8.02
C THR A 390 -2.42 11.39 -7.73
N ALA A 391 -1.76 11.97 -8.74
CA ALA A 391 -1.30 13.35 -8.71
C ALA A 391 -2.48 14.31 -8.75
N PHE A 392 -2.41 15.40 -7.99
CA PHE A 392 -3.49 16.37 -7.95
C PHE A 392 -3.41 17.32 -9.15
N ASP A 393 -4.39 17.22 -10.04
CA ASP A 393 -4.67 18.21 -11.07
C ASP A 393 -6.17 18.54 -11.03
N PRO A 394 -6.57 19.82 -10.96
CA PRO A 394 -7.99 20.21 -11.00
C PRO A 394 -8.76 19.65 -12.19
N MET A 395 -8.09 19.43 -13.33
CA MET A 395 -8.67 18.95 -14.58
C MET A 395 -8.44 17.46 -14.83
N SER A 396 -7.86 16.71 -13.87
CA SER A 396 -7.58 15.27 -14.01
C SER A 396 -8.77 14.47 -14.51
N ASP A 397 -9.97 14.79 -14.04
CA ASP A 397 -11.20 14.06 -14.33
C ASP A 397 -11.59 14.14 -15.82
N ILE A 398 -11.20 15.22 -16.50
CA ILE A 398 -11.58 15.48 -17.90
C ILE A 398 -10.73 14.60 -18.84
N PHE A 399 -9.42 14.52 -18.59
CA PHE A 399 -8.48 13.85 -19.49
C PHE A 399 -8.11 12.42 -19.06
N ALA A 400 -8.35 12.03 -17.79
CA ALA A 400 -8.14 10.67 -17.35
C ALA A 400 -9.06 9.69 -18.09
N SER A 401 -8.58 8.46 -18.30
CA SER A 401 -9.35 7.39 -18.94
C SER A 401 -10.61 7.03 -18.14
N ASP A 402 -11.69 6.68 -18.83
CA ASP A 402 -12.93 6.18 -18.20
C ASP A 402 -12.72 4.76 -17.64
N LEU A 403 -11.79 3.99 -18.20
CA LEU A 403 -11.41 2.66 -17.72
C LEU A 403 -10.18 2.77 -16.83
N ASN A 404 -10.31 2.35 -15.56
CA ASN A 404 -9.28 2.41 -14.53
C ASN A 404 -8.52 3.75 -14.55
N PRO A 405 -9.21 4.88 -14.30
CA PRO A 405 -8.59 6.20 -14.27
C PRO A 405 -7.39 6.21 -13.33
N ASP A 406 -6.23 6.55 -13.90
CA ASP A 406 -5.01 6.80 -13.17
C ASP A 406 -4.28 7.99 -13.79
N TYR A 407 -3.85 8.92 -12.95
CA TYR A 407 -3.01 10.05 -13.32
C TYR A 407 -1.87 10.13 -12.32
N THR A 408 -0.71 9.64 -12.73
CA THR A 408 0.50 9.61 -11.91
C THR A 408 1.56 10.53 -12.48
N TYR A 409 2.13 11.35 -11.60
CA TYR A 409 3.28 12.19 -11.88
C TYR A 409 4.31 12.03 -10.77
N ASN A 410 5.52 11.64 -11.14
CA ASN A 410 6.64 11.47 -10.20
C ASN A 410 7.51 12.72 -10.28
N ALA A 411 7.21 13.70 -9.43
CA ALA A 411 7.88 14.99 -9.44
C ALA A 411 9.29 14.90 -8.85
N ASN A 412 10.25 15.43 -9.59
CA ASN A 412 11.63 15.65 -9.16
C ASN A 412 11.72 16.80 -8.17
N MET A 413 12.88 16.93 -7.51
CA MET A 413 13.12 18.05 -6.58
C MET A 413 13.13 19.41 -7.29
N GLU A 414 13.57 19.45 -8.55
CA GLU A 414 13.64 20.68 -9.35
C GLU A 414 12.30 21.12 -9.92
N ASP A 415 11.32 20.21 -9.97
CA ASP A 415 10.01 20.51 -10.55
C ASP A 415 9.29 21.58 -9.73
N HIS A 416 8.48 22.37 -10.45
CA HIS A 416 7.65 23.40 -9.83
C HIS A 416 6.73 22.79 -8.76
N PRO A 417 6.52 23.45 -7.59
CA PRO A 417 5.73 22.90 -6.49
C PRO A 417 4.31 22.44 -6.88
N HIS A 418 3.74 23.03 -7.94
CA HIS A 418 2.44 22.61 -8.48
C HIS A 418 2.38 21.10 -8.80
N PHE A 419 3.43 20.54 -9.41
CA PHE A 419 3.46 19.15 -9.82
C PHE A 419 3.77 18.17 -8.67
N LYS A 420 4.12 18.69 -7.50
CA LYS A 420 4.44 17.89 -6.30
C LYS A 420 3.20 17.56 -5.46
N LYS A 421 2.01 17.97 -5.90
CA LYS A 421 0.75 17.77 -5.17
C LYS A 421 0.17 16.39 -5.44
N LYS A 422 -0.32 15.74 -4.39
CA LYS A 422 -1.00 14.44 -4.43
C LYS A 422 -2.39 14.57 -3.86
N VAL A 423 -3.34 13.77 -4.37
CA VAL A 423 -4.74 13.83 -3.95
C VAL A 423 -4.91 13.20 -2.56
N LEU A 424 -5.65 13.90 -1.70
CA LEU A 424 -6.14 13.42 -0.41
C LEU A 424 -7.66 13.22 -0.45
N LYS A 425 -8.13 12.15 0.19
CA LYS A 425 -9.55 11.79 0.25
C LYS A 425 -9.99 11.49 1.70
N GLY A 426 -11.30 11.54 1.93
CA GLY A 426 -11.94 11.15 3.21
C GLY A 426 -12.08 12.26 4.25
N GLY A 427 -11.24 13.30 4.19
CA GLY A 427 -11.18 14.32 5.24
C GLY A 427 -10.67 13.76 6.57
N SER A 428 -10.47 14.61 7.56
CA SER A 428 -9.85 14.21 8.83
C SER A 428 -10.61 14.73 10.05
N TRP A 429 -10.17 14.31 11.24
CA TRP A 429 -10.62 14.82 12.54
C TRP A 429 -10.58 16.35 12.64
N LYS A 430 -9.70 17.03 11.87
CA LYS A 430 -9.63 18.50 11.89
C LYS A 430 -10.63 19.19 10.96
N ASP A 431 -11.19 18.47 9.99
CA ASP A 431 -11.92 19.04 8.87
C ASP A 431 -13.42 19.14 9.13
N ILE A 432 -14.07 20.09 8.48
CA ILE A 432 -15.52 20.24 8.54
C ILE A 432 -16.23 19.18 7.68
N GLY A 433 -17.52 18.98 7.93
CA GLY A 433 -18.33 17.94 7.30
C GLY A 433 -18.35 17.92 5.77
N ALA A 434 -17.97 19.01 5.10
CA ALA A 434 -17.89 19.04 3.64
C ALA A 434 -16.72 18.22 3.08
N PHE A 435 -15.59 18.15 3.78
CA PHE A 435 -14.43 17.35 3.35
C PHE A 435 -14.60 15.85 3.58
N LEU A 436 -15.61 15.47 4.36
CA LEU A 436 -16.01 14.07 4.59
C LEU A 436 -16.82 13.49 3.44
N GLN A 437 -17.29 14.34 2.51
CA GLN A 437 -18.05 13.86 1.37
C GLN A 437 -17.16 13.00 0.49
N ILE A 438 -17.72 11.91 -0.01
CA ILE A 438 -16.99 10.90 -0.79
C ILE A 438 -16.28 11.51 -2.01
N GLY A 439 -16.95 12.39 -2.73
CA GLY A 439 -16.39 13.02 -3.91
C GLY A 439 -15.51 14.23 -3.59
N ALA A 440 -15.42 14.68 -2.33
CA ALA A 440 -14.55 15.80 -1.97
C ALA A 440 -13.10 15.38 -2.23
N ARG A 441 -12.30 16.31 -2.74
CA ARG A 441 -10.89 16.12 -3.02
C ARG A 441 -10.10 17.28 -2.46
N ASP A 442 -9.05 16.96 -1.72
CA ASP A 442 -8.06 17.92 -1.26
C ASP A 442 -6.68 17.50 -1.80
N TYR A 443 -5.66 18.30 -1.53
CA TYR A 443 -4.31 17.96 -1.90
C TYR A 443 -3.34 18.25 -0.77
N GLU A 444 -2.22 17.53 -0.80
CA GLU A 444 -1.04 17.99 -0.11
C GLU A 444 0.24 17.66 -0.87
N TYR A 445 1.33 18.35 -0.55
CA TYR A 445 2.63 18.12 -1.19
C TYR A 445 3.22 16.76 -0.79
N GLN A 446 3.81 16.05 -1.75
CA GLN A 446 4.33 14.69 -1.60
C GLN A 446 5.42 14.52 -0.52
N ASP A 447 6.08 15.61 -0.13
CA ASP A 447 7.14 15.68 0.88
C ASP A 447 6.63 16.19 2.24
N SER A 448 5.40 16.68 2.33
CA SER A 448 4.84 17.20 3.57
C SER A 448 4.23 16.10 4.43
N SER A 449 4.54 16.15 5.73
CA SER A 449 3.98 15.33 6.81
C SER A 449 2.91 16.14 7.54
N ARG A 450 1.76 15.53 7.82
CA ARG A 450 0.66 16.18 8.57
C ARG A 450 0.11 15.26 9.65
N CYS A 451 -0.28 15.82 10.79
CA CYS A 451 -0.84 15.07 11.93
C CYS A 451 -2.30 14.61 11.74
N TYR A 452 -2.87 14.88 10.58
CA TYR A 452 -4.24 14.52 10.19
C TYR A 452 -4.28 13.75 8.86
N VAL A 453 -3.13 13.36 8.32
CA VAL A 453 -3.00 12.59 7.08
C VAL A 453 -2.36 11.24 7.38
N GLY A 454 -3.03 10.18 6.96
CA GLY A 454 -2.57 8.79 6.98
C GLY A 454 -2.74 8.15 5.61
N PHE A 455 -2.87 6.83 5.56
CA PHE A 455 -3.09 6.10 4.31
C PHE A 455 -3.60 4.68 4.58
N ARG A 456 -4.09 4.04 3.51
CA ARG A 456 -4.38 2.61 3.43
C ARG A 456 -3.78 2.04 2.15
N CYS A 457 -3.58 0.72 2.09
CA CYS A 457 -3.07 0.07 0.88
C CYS A 457 -4.18 -0.62 0.09
N VAL A 458 -3.91 -0.79 -1.20
CA VAL A 458 -4.67 -1.65 -2.10
C VAL A 458 -3.74 -2.63 -2.81
N LYS A 459 -4.33 -3.68 -3.35
CA LYS A 459 -3.65 -4.71 -4.13
C LYS A 459 -4.56 -5.15 -5.27
N SER A 460 -4.05 -5.12 -6.50
CA SER A 460 -4.83 -5.53 -7.68
C SER A 460 -5.18 -7.02 -7.60
N LEU A 461 -6.40 -7.40 -8.00
CA LEU A 461 -6.79 -8.81 -8.08
C LEU A 461 -6.25 -9.42 -9.38
N PRO A 462 -5.33 -10.41 -9.36
CA PRO A 462 -5.10 -11.23 -10.54
C PRO A 462 -6.39 -12.01 -10.78
N PHE A 463 -7.09 -11.65 -11.84
CA PHE A 463 -8.42 -12.14 -12.22
C PHE A 463 -8.67 -13.60 -11.81
N SER A 464 -9.66 -13.83 -10.93
CA SER A 464 -10.10 -15.17 -10.54
C SER A 464 -11.37 -15.52 -11.32
N ALA A 465 -11.25 -16.42 -12.29
CA ALA A 465 -12.40 -17.00 -12.99
C ALA A 465 -13.22 -17.96 -12.09
N SER A 466 -12.74 -18.28 -10.88
CA SER A 466 -13.39 -19.22 -9.97
C SER A 466 -14.09 -18.48 -8.83
N GLY A 467 -15.35 -18.10 -9.05
CA GLY A 467 -16.21 -17.61 -7.97
C GLY A 467 -17.44 -16.87 -8.46
N THR A 468 -18.44 -17.64 -8.90
CA THR A 468 -19.77 -17.27 -9.42
C THR A 468 -19.81 -16.59 -10.80
N PRO A 469 -20.68 -17.04 -11.74
CA PRO A 469 -20.98 -16.29 -12.96
C PRO A 469 -21.38 -14.86 -12.57
N LEU A 470 -21.02 -13.87 -13.39
CA LEU A 470 -21.41 -12.46 -13.19
C LEU A 470 -22.90 -12.32 -12.79
N GLU A 471 -23.76 -13.20 -13.28
CA GLU A 471 -25.21 -13.23 -13.01
C GLU A 471 -25.59 -13.37 -11.52
N ASP A 472 -24.88 -14.17 -10.72
CA ASP A 472 -25.22 -14.38 -9.30
C ASP A 472 -24.91 -13.15 -8.43
N ARG A 473 -23.91 -12.34 -8.82
CA ARG A 473 -23.55 -11.10 -8.10
C ARG A 473 -24.57 -9.99 -8.34
N PHE A 474 -25.23 -9.96 -9.50
CA PHE A 474 -26.29 -8.98 -9.80
C PHE A 474 -27.69 -9.41 -9.32
N GLU A 475 -27.92 -10.70 -9.03
CA GLU A 475 -29.19 -11.15 -8.43
C GLU A 475 -29.41 -10.63 -7.01
N ARG A 476 -28.34 -10.44 -6.22
CA ARG A 476 -28.45 -9.98 -4.83
C ARG A 476 -28.78 -8.49 -4.71
N VAL A 477 -28.48 -7.70 -5.74
CA VAL A 477 -28.80 -6.26 -5.79
C VAL A 477 -30.26 -6.00 -6.21
N LYS A 478 -30.93 -6.97 -6.87
CA LYS A 478 -32.26 -6.77 -7.48
C LYS A 478 -33.47 -7.31 -6.71
N LYS A 479 -33.32 -7.97 -5.55
CA LYS A 479 -34.48 -8.52 -4.81
C LYS A 479 -34.83 -7.63 -3.60
N PRO A 480 -35.96 -6.88 -3.60
CA PRO A 480 -36.46 -6.26 -2.39
C PRO A 480 -36.80 -7.35 -1.37
N LYS A 481 -36.36 -7.17 -0.12
CA LYS A 481 -36.66 -8.08 1.00
C LYS A 481 -38.17 -8.35 1.04
N LYS A 482 -38.61 -9.56 0.68
CA LYS A 482 -39.99 -10.00 0.89
C LYS A 482 -40.28 -9.94 2.40
N LYS A 483 -41.19 -9.06 2.80
CA LYS A 483 -41.74 -8.99 4.16
C LYS A 483 -42.18 -10.39 4.59
N LYS A 484 -41.62 -10.91 5.68
CA LYS A 484 -42.19 -12.08 6.40
C LYS A 484 -43.60 -11.70 6.82
N LYS A 485 -44.61 -12.34 6.23
CA LYS A 485 -45.99 -12.32 6.74
C LYS A 485 -45.98 -13.02 8.10
N ASN A 486 -46.24 -12.26 9.16
CA ASN A 486 -46.62 -12.82 10.46
C ASN A 486 -48.02 -13.43 10.30
N ASN A 487 -48.09 -14.76 10.23
CA ASN A 487 -49.32 -15.47 10.56
C ASN A 487 -49.42 -15.54 12.08
N ARG A 488 -50.20 -14.62 12.66
CA ARG A 488 -50.81 -14.84 13.99
C ARG A 488 -52.20 -15.41 13.77
N GLN A 489 -52.47 -16.43 14.58
CA GLN A 489 -53.68 -17.23 14.66
C GLN A 489 -54.94 -16.38 14.87
N ASN A 490 -56.04 -16.85 14.30
CA ASN A 490 -57.35 -16.93 14.97
C ASN A 490 -57.79 -18.39 14.89
#